data_AF-A0A395YZ57-F1
#
_entry.id   AF-A0A395YZ57-F1
#
_cell.length_a   1.000
_cell.length_b   1.000
_cell.length_c   1.000
_cell.angle_alpha   90.00
_cell.angle_beta   90.00
_cell.angle_gamma   90.00
#
_symmetry.space_group_name_H-M   'P 1'
#
loop_
_entity.id
_entity.type
_entity.pdbx_description
1 polymer ?
#
loop_
_entity_poly.entity_id
_entity_poly.type
_entity_poly.pdbx_seq_one_letter_code
_entity_poly.pdbx_strand_id
1 'polypeptide(L)'
;MIKRYISNRQIAEDTDDTQDPIDPTDNTNTLGDVFQAIKRAILTVKEEENNDDSPPLFKTVAIDTGQFERVMSKVNTEYETAFPACFVRFTNVHFLVAQQRIGEGRGIIRIRFILNKLDNQHVNWETYPFYIAERLNKAIQDAKKVEEALQERCNLMYFDTPQSTNMLQAYWLDYEIYFKITSSYKYADWIKKKVITPPFTNHDDVPNDKPNVERPTYDESSTFNDLIVNAKSIQIMPNNNRLAVGEQMVLSVVFFPDNTTDKKITYESLNDSIATVNTNGVVTGIQPGMVKVAVETSNGIRAYKDIVVYLKLG
;
A
#
# COMPACT_ATOMS: atom_id res chain seq x y z
N MET A 1 -5.01 19.61 -14.39
CA MET A 1 -4.75 20.42 -13.17
C MET A 1 -4.91 19.53 -11.95
N ILE A 2 -3.80 19.02 -11.44
CA ILE A 2 -3.74 18.26 -10.18
C ILE A 2 -3.53 19.29 -9.08
N LYS A 3 -4.48 19.41 -8.14
CA LYS A 3 -4.24 20.17 -6.90
C LYS A 3 -3.32 19.33 -6.02
N ARG A 4 -2.03 19.62 -6.14
CA ARG A 4 -0.96 19.20 -5.24
C ARG A 4 -1.22 19.90 -3.91
N TYR A 5 -1.44 19.17 -2.82
CA TYR A 5 -1.33 19.75 -1.48
C TYR A 5 0.18 19.95 -1.24
N ILE A 6 0.69 21.07 -1.76
CA ILE A 6 1.97 21.61 -1.33
C ILE A 6 1.65 22.31 -0.02
N SER A 7 2.29 21.88 1.06
CA SER A 7 2.37 22.67 2.29
C SER A 7 3.10 23.98 1.95
N ASN A 8 2.33 25.01 1.59
CA ASN A 8 2.84 26.37 1.48
C ASN A 8 2.87 26.96 2.89
N ARG A 9 3.92 26.68 3.66
CA ARG A 9 4.37 27.67 4.65
C ARG A 9 5.23 28.68 3.91
N GLN A 10 4.58 29.72 3.37
CA GLN A 10 5.29 30.97 3.18
C GLN A 10 5.74 31.44 4.56
N ILE A 11 7.03 31.74 4.68
CA ILE A 11 7.59 32.49 5.79
C ILE A 11 6.95 33.88 5.70
N ALA A 12 5.88 34.09 6.47
CA ALA A 12 5.38 35.41 6.75
C ALA A 12 6.02 35.84 8.07
N GLU A 13 6.97 36.78 7.96
CA GLU A 13 7.23 37.72 9.04
C GLU A 13 5.93 38.51 9.25
N ASP A 14 5.11 38.11 10.21
CA ASP A 14 4.23 39.06 10.88
C ASP A 14 3.78 38.49 12.22
N THR A 15 3.93 39.33 13.23
CA THR A 15 3.55 39.10 14.62
C THR A 15 2.03 39.07 14.74
N ASP A 16 1.43 37.89 14.86
CA ASP A 16 0.12 37.75 15.49
C ASP A 16 0.00 36.39 16.19
N ASP A 17 -0.38 36.43 17.45
CA ASP A 17 -0.36 35.33 18.42
C ASP A 17 -1.63 34.47 18.28
N THR A 18 -1.94 34.07 17.06
CA THR A 18 -3.07 33.20 16.73
C THR A 18 -2.56 31.95 16.02
N GLN A 19 -1.93 31.06 16.80
CA GLN A 19 -1.85 29.66 16.40
C GLN A 19 -3.28 29.13 16.22
N ASP A 20 -3.66 28.82 14.98
CA ASP A 20 -4.82 27.97 14.70
C ASP A 20 -4.72 26.73 15.62
N PRO A 21 -5.81 26.35 16.32
CA PRO A 21 -5.77 25.23 17.23
C PRO A 21 -5.40 23.98 16.44
N ILE A 22 -4.26 23.37 16.78
CA ILE A 22 -3.81 22.09 16.24
C ILE A 22 -4.98 21.11 16.36
N ASP A 23 -5.50 20.62 15.24
CA ASP A 23 -6.59 19.65 15.26
C ASP A 23 -6.10 18.40 16.00
N PRO A 24 -6.71 18.05 17.15
CA PRO A 24 -6.30 16.89 17.92
C PRO A 24 -6.46 15.55 17.18
N THR A 25 -7.09 15.50 16.01
CA THR A 25 -7.21 14.28 15.19
C THR A 25 -6.06 14.04 14.22
N ASP A 26 -5.23 15.04 13.94
CA ASP A 26 -4.13 14.92 12.97
C ASP A 26 -2.89 14.30 13.64
N ASN A 27 -2.98 12.99 13.89
CA ASN A 27 -1.89 12.25 14.50
C ASN A 27 -0.89 11.87 13.41
N THR A 28 0.09 12.73 13.19
CA THR A 28 1.26 12.42 12.38
C THR A 28 2.04 11.29 13.07
N ASN A 29 2.32 10.18 12.36
CA ASN A 29 3.11 9.01 12.81
C ASN A 29 2.34 7.81 13.41
N THR A 30 1.24 7.38 12.78
CA THR A 30 0.60 6.09 13.12
C THR A 30 1.36 4.89 12.53
N LEU A 31 1.12 3.67 13.03
CA LEU A 31 1.70 2.45 12.43
C LEU A 31 1.34 2.27 10.95
N GLY A 32 0.15 2.72 10.54
CA GLY A 32 -0.27 2.73 9.14
C GLY A 32 0.58 3.67 8.29
N ASP A 33 0.82 4.89 8.78
CA ASP A 33 1.66 5.87 8.10
C ASP A 33 3.11 5.40 7.99
N VAL A 34 3.64 4.79 9.06
CA VAL A 34 4.98 4.19 9.07
C VAL A 34 5.08 3.09 8.01
N PHE A 35 4.07 2.22 7.90
CA PHE A 35 4.05 1.20 6.85
C PHE A 35 4.03 1.83 5.45
N GLN A 36 3.19 2.83 5.21
CA GLN A 36 3.11 3.49 3.89
C GLN A 36 4.41 4.21 3.54
N ALA A 37 5.05 4.88 4.50
CA ALA A 37 6.35 5.54 4.33
C ALA A 37 7.44 4.51 3.97
N ILE A 38 7.50 3.38 4.67
CA ILE A 38 8.45 2.30 4.36
C ILE A 38 8.15 1.67 3.01
N LYS A 39 6.88 1.43 2.69
CA LYS A 39 6.49 0.92 1.37
C LYS A 39 6.98 1.84 0.26
N ARG A 40 6.80 3.16 0.40
CA ARG A 40 7.33 4.15 -0.55
C ARG A 40 8.86 4.08 -0.64
N ALA A 41 9.55 4.03 0.50
CA ALA A 41 11.01 3.90 0.55
C ALA A 41 11.52 2.65 -0.18
N ILE A 42 10.92 1.47 0.08
CA ILE A 42 11.30 0.21 -0.55
C ILE A 42 11.09 0.28 -2.08
N LEU A 43 10.00 0.90 -2.54
CA LEU A 43 9.70 1.05 -3.97
C LEU A 43 10.64 2.03 -4.69
N THR A 44 11.41 2.85 -3.98
CA THR A 44 12.47 3.67 -4.60
C THR A 44 13.66 2.83 -5.07
N VAL A 45 13.86 1.62 -4.50
CA VAL A 45 14.94 0.72 -4.91
C VAL A 45 14.60 0.14 -6.28
N LYS A 46 15.36 0.55 -7.30
CA LYS A 46 15.18 0.14 -8.71
C LYS A 46 15.94 -1.13 -9.08
N GLU A 47 15.58 -1.79 -10.18
CA GLU A 47 16.39 -2.89 -10.72
C GLU A 47 17.80 -2.42 -11.11
N GLU A 48 17.89 -1.30 -11.83
CA GLU A 48 19.13 -0.64 -12.21
C GLU A 48 19.36 0.62 -11.34
N GLU A 49 20.48 0.71 -10.61
CA GLU A 49 20.70 1.78 -9.61
C GLU A 49 20.85 3.18 -10.23
N ASN A 50 21.38 3.28 -11.45
CA ASN A 50 21.69 4.55 -12.11
C ASN A 50 20.65 4.96 -13.16
N ASN A 51 19.47 4.33 -13.15
CA ASN A 51 18.42 4.55 -14.13
C ASN A 51 17.10 4.87 -13.43
N ASP A 52 16.73 6.15 -13.42
CA ASP A 52 15.51 6.63 -12.75
C ASP A 52 14.22 6.04 -13.35
N ASP A 53 14.25 5.73 -14.66
CA ASP A 53 13.14 5.14 -15.41
C ASP A 53 13.04 3.62 -15.20
N SER A 54 14.03 2.99 -14.56
CA SER A 54 13.98 1.57 -14.23
C SER A 54 12.77 1.27 -13.34
N PRO A 55 12.10 0.12 -13.53
CA PRO A 55 11.05 -0.31 -12.62
C PRO A 55 11.62 -0.60 -11.21
N PRO A 56 10.77 -0.60 -10.17
CA PRO A 56 11.16 -1.06 -8.84
C PRO A 56 11.69 -2.50 -8.87
N LEU A 57 12.70 -2.75 -8.05
CA LEU A 57 13.31 -4.07 -7.85
C LEU A 57 12.30 -5.06 -7.27
N PHE A 58 11.58 -4.63 -6.23
CA PHE A 58 10.54 -5.44 -5.60
C PHE A 58 9.21 -5.27 -6.33
N LYS A 59 8.68 -6.36 -6.88
CA LYS A 59 7.40 -6.38 -7.60
C LYS A 59 6.21 -6.42 -6.64
N THR A 60 6.40 -7.02 -5.47
CA THR A 60 5.40 -7.06 -4.41
C THR A 60 5.98 -6.46 -3.13
N VAL A 61 5.28 -5.45 -2.58
CA VAL A 61 5.56 -4.88 -1.25
C VAL A 61 4.27 -4.85 -0.45
N ALA A 62 4.17 -5.66 0.60
CA ALA A 62 2.93 -5.87 1.35
C ALA A 62 3.19 -6.07 2.86
N ILE A 63 2.13 -5.95 3.67
CA ILE A 63 2.16 -6.38 5.07
C ILE A 63 2.22 -7.90 5.11
N ASP A 64 3.11 -8.43 5.96
CA ASP A 64 3.20 -9.85 6.23
C ASP A 64 2.02 -10.30 7.10
N THR A 65 1.06 -10.96 6.46
CA THR A 65 -0.06 -11.68 7.08
C THR A 65 0.09 -13.19 6.92
N GLY A 66 1.33 -13.67 6.73
CA GLY A 66 1.64 -15.08 6.50
C GLY A 66 1.69 -15.48 5.02
N GLN A 67 1.82 -14.53 4.08
CA GLN A 67 1.96 -14.83 2.64
C GLN A 67 3.14 -15.75 2.39
N PHE A 68 4.29 -15.48 3.00
CA PHE A 68 5.47 -16.33 2.83
C PHE A 68 5.21 -17.76 3.31
N GLU A 69 4.55 -17.93 4.45
CA GLU A 69 4.20 -19.26 4.98
C GLU A 69 3.23 -20.00 4.05
N ARG A 70 2.31 -19.28 3.40
CA ARG A 70 1.41 -19.83 2.36
C ARG A 70 2.13 -20.17 1.06
N VAL A 71 3.08 -19.35 0.63
CA VAL A 71 3.97 -19.67 -0.52
C VAL A 71 4.81 -20.92 -0.24
N MET A 72 5.27 -21.07 1.01
CA MET A 72 6.11 -22.19 1.44
C MET A 72 5.33 -23.49 1.69
N SER A 73 3.99 -23.44 1.75
CA SER A 73 3.13 -24.62 1.93
C SER A 73 3.29 -25.63 0.79
N LYS A 74 3.04 -26.92 1.08
CA LYS A 74 3.05 -27.99 0.07
C LYS A 74 2.10 -27.73 -1.10
N VAL A 75 1.05 -26.96 -0.85
CA VAL A 75 0.15 -26.43 -1.86
C VAL A 75 0.30 -24.92 -1.81
N ASN A 76 0.85 -24.32 -2.87
CA ASN A 76 0.89 -22.87 -2.98
C ASN A 76 -0.56 -22.37 -3.10
N THR A 77 -1.02 -21.60 -2.11
CA THR A 77 -2.35 -20.97 -2.11
C THR A 77 -2.29 -19.48 -2.40
N GLU A 78 -1.10 -18.93 -2.64
CA GLU A 78 -0.84 -17.52 -2.86
C GLU A 78 -0.41 -17.30 -4.32
N TYR A 79 -1.39 -17.18 -5.22
CA TYR A 79 -1.18 -17.12 -6.67
C TYR A 79 -0.84 -15.71 -7.20
N GLU A 80 -0.91 -14.68 -6.36
CA GLU A 80 -0.76 -13.26 -6.78
C GLU A 80 0.57 -12.60 -6.37
N THR A 81 1.47 -13.32 -5.69
CA THR A 81 2.76 -12.76 -5.27
C THR A 81 3.80 -12.83 -6.39
N ALA A 82 4.29 -11.68 -6.85
CA ALA A 82 5.36 -11.58 -7.84
C ALA A 82 6.72 -11.38 -7.13
N PHE A 83 7.74 -12.14 -7.54
CA PHE A 83 9.10 -12.02 -7.01
C PHE A 83 10.00 -11.16 -7.92
N PRO A 84 10.99 -10.42 -7.39
CA PRO A 84 11.35 -10.29 -5.97
C PRO A 84 10.26 -9.62 -5.12
N ALA A 85 10.06 -10.11 -3.89
CA ALA A 85 8.99 -9.65 -3.00
C ALA A 85 9.56 -9.17 -1.67
N CYS A 86 8.87 -8.22 -1.05
CA CYS A 86 9.21 -7.68 0.26
C CYS A 86 7.97 -7.65 1.16
N PHE A 87 8.05 -8.29 2.32
CA PHE A 87 6.97 -8.36 3.30
C PHE A 87 7.38 -7.67 4.58
N VAL A 88 6.53 -6.78 5.08
CA VAL A 88 6.81 -5.97 6.28
C VAL A 88 5.93 -6.44 7.42
N ARG A 89 6.54 -6.75 8.56
CA ARG A 89 5.85 -7.19 9.78
C ARG A 89 6.19 -6.28 10.94
N PHE A 90 5.19 -5.92 11.73
CA PHE A 90 5.40 -5.26 13.02
C PHE A 90 5.49 -6.31 14.13
N THR A 91 6.55 -6.26 14.94
CA THR A 91 6.79 -7.15 16.08
C THR A 91 7.17 -6.32 17.31
N ASN A 92 7.05 -6.92 18.49
CA ASN A 92 7.43 -6.29 19.77
C ASN A 92 6.83 -4.89 19.98
N VAL A 93 5.60 -4.70 19.50
CA VAL A 93 4.84 -3.46 19.62
C VAL A 93 4.38 -3.29 21.07
N HIS A 94 4.88 -2.27 21.76
CA HIS A 94 4.53 -2.00 23.15
C HIS A 94 4.35 -0.49 23.38
N PHE A 95 3.42 -0.14 24.27
CA PHE A 95 3.13 1.24 24.62
C PHE A 95 3.98 1.73 25.78
N LEU A 96 4.32 3.00 25.74
CA LEU A 96 5.01 3.67 26.84
C LEU A 96 3.97 4.05 27.90
N VAL A 97 4.10 3.46 29.09
CA VAL A 97 3.14 3.62 30.20
C VAL A 97 3.49 4.76 31.17
N ALA A 98 4.48 5.59 30.84
CA ALA A 98 4.84 6.75 31.66
C ALA A 98 3.78 7.86 31.53
N GLN A 99 3.46 8.54 32.63
CA GLN A 99 2.39 9.55 32.74
C GLN A 99 2.46 10.66 31.66
N GLN A 100 3.63 10.93 31.08
CA GLN A 100 3.84 11.98 30.06
C GLN A 100 3.76 11.48 28.60
N ARG A 101 3.69 10.16 28.35
CA ARG A 101 3.81 9.57 27.00
C ARG A 101 2.64 8.63 26.63
N ILE A 102 1.46 8.95 27.15
CA ILE A 102 0.24 8.17 26.90
C ILE A 102 -0.12 8.25 25.42
N GLY A 103 -0.23 7.09 24.75
CA GLY A 103 -0.51 7.01 23.31
C GLY A 103 0.73 6.89 22.42
N GLU A 104 1.94 6.96 22.97
CA GLU A 104 3.18 6.67 22.26
C GLU A 104 3.61 5.22 22.49
N GLY A 105 4.20 4.61 21.47
CA GLY A 105 4.70 3.25 21.52
C GLY A 105 6.00 3.07 20.76
N ARG A 106 6.64 1.94 21.04
CA ARG A 106 7.82 1.46 20.32
C ARG A 106 7.56 0.10 19.75
N GLY A 107 8.11 -0.15 18.58
CA GLY A 107 7.98 -1.43 17.90
C GLY A 107 9.23 -1.74 17.09
N ILE A 108 9.26 -2.96 16.59
CA ILE A 108 10.24 -3.40 15.62
C ILE A 108 9.51 -3.64 14.31
N ILE A 109 10.05 -3.07 13.24
CA ILE A 109 9.66 -3.42 11.88
C ILE A 109 10.63 -4.44 11.37
N ARG A 110 10.10 -5.62 11.08
CA ARG A 110 10.82 -6.72 10.47
C ARG A 110 10.47 -6.76 8.99
N ILE A 111 11.44 -6.43 8.16
CA ILE A 111 11.34 -6.42 6.71
C ILE A 111 11.93 -7.72 6.18
N ARG A 112 11.09 -8.58 5.60
CA ARG A 112 11.47 -9.83 4.94
C ARG A 112 11.58 -9.58 3.45
N PHE A 113 12.76 -9.68 2.87
CA PHE A 113 12.90 -9.62 1.41
C PHE A 113 13.28 -10.99 0.84
N ILE A 114 12.64 -11.33 -0.27
CA ILE A 114 12.73 -12.64 -0.90
C ILE A 114 13.21 -12.45 -2.33
N LEU A 115 14.32 -13.10 -2.64
CA LEU A 115 14.92 -13.11 -3.96
C LEU A 115 14.55 -14.41 -4.67
N ASN A 116 14.30 -14.34 -5.97
CA ASN A 116 13.98 -15.49 -6.83
C ASN A 116 15.17 -16.00 -7.66
N LYS A 117 16.33 -15.35 -7.57
CA LYS A 117 17.55 -15.77 -8.25
C LYS A 117 18.43 -16.54 -7.26
N LEU A 118 18.37 -17.85 -7.33
CA LEU A 118 19.25 -18.75 -6.57
C LEU A 118 20.36 -19.24 -7.52
N ASP A 119 21.37 -18.40 -7.72
CA ASP A 119 22.57 -18.78 -8.45
C ASP A 119 23.77 -18.75 -7.50
N ASN A 120 24.01 -19.90 -6.88
CA ASN A 120 25.13 -20.12 -5.97
C ASN A 120 26.43 -20.53 -6.73
N GLN A 121 26.45 -20.51 -8.06
CA GLN A 121 27.63 -20.90 -8.83
C GLN A 121 28.52 -19.71 -9.18
N HIS A 122 28.00 -18.48 -9.09
CA HIS A 122 28.78 -17.27 -9.33
C HIS A 122 29.21 -16.61 -8.02
N VAL A 123 30.52 -16.42 -7.88
CA VAL A 123 31.17 -15.78 -6.70
C VAL A 123 30.55 -14.42 -6.37
N ASN A 124 30.22 -13.61 -7.38
CA ASN A 124 29.65 -12.27 -7.16
C ASN A 124 28.17 -12.31 -6.73
N TRP A 125 27.45 -13.41 -6.97
CA TRP A 125 26.05 -13.55 -6.59
C TRP A 125 25.86 -14.03 -5.15
N GLU A 126 26.87 -14.66 -4.54
CA GLU A 126 26.86 -14.96 -3.11
C GLU A 126 26.70 -13.69 -2.26
N THR A 127 27.28 -12.57 -2.70
CA THR A 127 27.21 -11.29 -1.98
C THR A 127 26.03 -10.41 -2.38
N TYR A 128 25.29 -10.79 -3.42
CA TYR A 128 24.18 -10.00 -3.96
C TYR A 128 23.11 -9.63 -2.90
N PRO A 129 22.71 -10.53 -1.99
CA PRO A 129 21.74 -10.19 -0.94
C PRO A 129 22.23 -9.11 0.04
N PHE A 130 23.53 -9.06 0.34
CA PHE A 130 24.10 -8.01 1.21
C PHE A 130 24.06 -6.66 0.50
N TYR A 131 24.36 -6.63 -0.80
CA TYR A 131 24.23 -5.41 -1.61
C TYR A 131 22.76 -4.94 -1.67
N ILE A 132 21.79 -5.84 -1.82
CA ILE A 132 20.37 -5.47 -1.74
C ILE A 132 19.99 -4.92 -0.36
N ALA A 133 20.49 -5.52 0.73
CA ALA A 133 20.26 -5.03 2.09
C ALA A 133 20.83 -3.63 2.32
N GLU A 134 22.03 -3.34 1.79
CA GLU A 134 22.64 -2.01 1.83
C GLU A 134 21.78 -0.97 1.10
N ARG A 135 21.32 -1.31 -0.12
CA ARG A 135 20.45 -0.43 -0.92
C ARG A 135 19.12 -0.15 -0.21
N LEU A 136 18.53 -1.18 0.40
CA LEU A 136 17.29 -1.05 1.16
C LEU A 136 17.49 -0.12 2.37
N ASN A 137 18.59 -0.30 3.11
CA ASN A 137 18.92 0.55 4.24
C ASN A 137 19.15 1.99 3.80
N LYS A 138 19.91 2.24 2.72
CA LYS A 138 20.10 3.57 2.17
C LYS A 138 18.76 4.24 1.81
N ALA A 139 17.88 3.53 1.11
CA ALA A 139 16.56 4.04 0.74
C ALA A 139 15.70 4.39 1.96
N ILE A 140 15.69 3.55 3.00
CA ILE A 140 14.95 3.81 4.24
C ILE A 140 15.56 5.00 5.00
N GLN A 141 16.89 5.11 5.07
CA GLN A 141 17.54 6.26 5.74
C GLN A 141 17.30 7.56 4.97
N ASP A 142 17.30 7.53 3.64
CA ASP A 142 16.98 8.71 2.82
C ASP A 142 15.50 9.12 2.97
N ALA A 143 14.59 8.15 3.10
CA ALA A 143 13.17 8.43 3.33
C ALA A 143 12.92 9.23 4.63
N LYS A 144 13.79 9.11 5.65
CA LYS A 144 13.70 9.91 6.88
C LYS A 144 13.81 11.42 6.63
N LYS A 145 14.40 11.85 5.52
CA LYS A 145 14.50 13.28 5.15
C LYS A 145 13.16 13.85 4.70
N VAL A 146 12.24 13.01 4.24
CA VAL A 146 10.99 13.41 3.59
C VAL A 146 9.76 12.96 4.38
N GLU A 147 9.81 11.77 4.98
CA GLU A 147 8.67 11.14 5.65
C GLU A 147 8.70 11.44 7.15
N GLU A 148 7.77 12.27 7.63
CA GLU A 148 7.65 12.64 9.05
C GLU A 148 7.49 11.42 9.97
N ALA A 149 6.77 10.40 9.51
CA ALA A 149 6.56 9.16 10.27
C ALA A 149 7.87 8.39 10.56
N LEU A 150 8.94 8.61 9.79
CA LEU A 150 10.23 7.94 9.99
C LEU A 150 11.25 8.82 10.73
N GLN A 151 10.94 10.11 10.93
CA GLN A 151 11.87 11.09 11.54
C GLN A 151 12.07 10.87 13.03
N GLU A 152 11.02 10.50 13.76
CA GLU A 152 11.10 10.39 15.23
C GLU A 152 12.10 9.32 15.67
N ARG A 153 12.00 8.12 15.09
CA ARG A 153 12.99 7.05 15.26
C ARG A 153 12.78 5.96 14.22
N CYS A 154 13.80 5.73 13.40
CA CYS A 154 13.88 4.60 12.47
C CYS A 154 15.35 4.20 12.32
N ASN A 155 15.78 3.20 13.09
CA ASN A 155 17.20 2.79 13.15
C ASN A 155 17.32 1.30 12.87
N LEU A 156 18.26 0.94 12.01
CA LEU A 156 18.59 -0.47 11.73
C LEU A 156 19.12 -1.12 13.02
N MET A 157 18.55 -2.26 13.38
CA MET A 157 18.95 -3.07 14.54
C MET A 157 19.74 -4.29 14.11
N TYR A 158 19.15 -5.11 13.23
CA TYR A 158 19.70 -6.41 12.85
C TYR A 158 19.50 -6.69 11.37
N PHE A 159 20.43 -7.46 10.80
CA PHE A 159 20.28 -8.11 9.51
C PHE A 159 20.49 -9.61 9.74
N ASP A 160 19.45 -10.41 9.53
CA ASP A 160 19.53 -11.87 9.68
C ASP A 160 19.68 -12.56 8.32
N THR A 161 20.61 -13.51 8.28
CA THR A 161 20.87 -14.39 7.13
C THR A 161 19.69 -15.34 6.89
N PRO A 162 19.52 -15.86 5.67
CA PRO A 162 18.30 -16.55 5.31
C PRO A 162 18.28 -17.95 5.91
N GLN A 163 17.09 -18.39 6.30
CA GLN A 163 16.84 -19.82 6.48
C GLN A 163 16.47 -20.41 5.11
N SER A 164 17.38 -21.20 4.51
CA SER A 164 17.13 -21.76 3.18
C SER A 164 15.96 -22.74 3.25
N THR A 165 14.86 -22.45 2.55
CA THR A 165 13.72 -23.36 2.46
C THR A 165 13.16 -23.31 1.04
N ASN A 166 13.04 -24.48 0.38
CA ASN A 166 12.48 -24.65 -0.98
C ASN A 166 12.99 -23.66 -2.05
N MET A 167 14.30 -23.53 -2.22
CA MET A 167 14.93 -22.70 -3.28
C MET A 167 14.61 -21.19 -3.22
N LEU A 168 13.95 -20.72 -2.16
CA LEU A 168 13.77 -19.30 -1.86
C LEU A 168 14.67 -18.93 -0.68
N GLN A 169 15.29 -17.76 -0.77
CA GLN A 169 16.10 -17.20 0.29
C GLN A 169 15.40 -15.95 0.83
N ALA A 170 14.91 -16.05 2.07
CA ALA A 170 14.25 -14.96 2.78
C ALA A 170 15.21 -14.36 3.79
N TYR A 171 15.60 -13.10 3.57
CA TYR A 171 16.48 -12.34 4.43
C TYR A 171 15.66 -11.35 5.27
N TRP A 172 16.21 -10.92 6.41
CA TRP A 172 15.50 -10.01 7.31
C TRP A 172 16.31 -8.77 7.64
N LEU A 173 15.64 -7.63 7.67
CA LEU A 173 16.13 -6.42 8.33
C LEU A 173 15.16 -6.01 9.41
N ASP A 174 15.67 -5.78 10.62
CA ASP A 174 14.89 -5.29 11.75
C ASP A 174 15.22 -3.81 11.99
N TYR A 175 14.19 -2.96 12.08
CA TYR A 175 14.30 -1.54 12.41
C TYR A 175 13.53 -1.23 13.69
N GLU A 176 14.14 -0.47 14.60
CA GLU A 176 13.44 0.12 15.73
C GLU A 176 12.61 1.32 15.25
N ILE A 177 11.33 1.36 15.60
CA ILE A 177 10.44 2.48 15.31
C ILE A 177 9.73 3.04 16.54
N TYR A 178 9.35 4.30 16.43
CA TYR A 178 8.39 4.96 17.31
C TYR A 178 7.11 5.23 16.54
N PHE A 179 5.98 5.05 17.22
CA PHE A 179 4.67 5.33 16.64
C PHE A 179 3.75 5.94 17.70
N LYS A 180 2.72 6.64 17.23
CA LYS A 180 1.67 7.19 18.07
C LYS A 180 0.33 6.56 17.67
N ILE A 181 -0.57 6.42 18.64
CA ILE A 181 -1.96 6.06 18.38
C ILE A 181 -2.87 7.16 18.90
N THR A 182 -3.91 7.48 18.14
CA THR A 182 -4.99 8.29 18.66
C THR A 182 -5.88 7.36 19.47
N SER A 183 -5.78 7.42 20.80
CA SER A 183 -6.75 6.73 21.65
C SER A 183 -8.04 7.55 21.68
N SER A 184 -9.20 6.88 21.63
CA SER A 184 -10.51 7.49 21.90
C SER A 184 -10.57 8.18 23.27
N TYR A 185 -9.63 7.89 24.17
CA TYR A 185 -9.44 8.61 25.44
C TYR A 185 -9.17 10.12 25.25
N LYS A 186 -8.67 10.56 24.08
CA LYS A 186 -8.56 11.99 23.76
C LYS A 186 -9.94 12.69 23.74
N TYR A 187 -11.01 11.93 23.55
CA TYR A 187 -12.40 12.37 23.65
C TYR A 187 -13.07 12.01 24.99
N ALA A 188 -12.36 11.38 25.94
CA ALA A 188 -12.92 11.09 27.26
C ALA A 188 -13.25 12.38 28.04
N ASP A 189 -12.50 13.45 27.79
CA ASP A 189 -12.76 14.81 28.29
C ASP A 189 -13.74 15.61 27.41
N TRP A 190 -14.47 14.96 26.49
CA TRP A 190 -15.72 15.50 25.95
C TRP A 190 -16.81 15.48 27.04
N ILE A 191 -16.50 16.05 28.20
CA ILE A 191 -17.50 16.55 29.12
C ILE A 191 -17.79 17.97 28.64
N LYS A 192 -19.01 18.17 28.12
CA LYS A 192 -19.51 19.50 27.75
C LYS A 192 -19.24 20.48 28.89
N LYS A 193 -18.32 21.45 28.72
CA LYS A 193 -18.38 22.68 29.50
C LYS A 193 -19.61 23.45 29.01
N LYS A 194 -20.79 23.14 29.55
CA LYS A 194 -21.92 24.07 29.47
C LYS A 194 -21.44 25.30 30.25
N VAL A 195 -21.26 26.43 29.58
CA VAL A 195 -21.11 27.71 30.28
C VAL A 195 -22.47 27.95 30.93
N ILE A 196 -22.57 27.62 32.22
CA ILE A 196 -23.74 27.96 33.03
C ILE A 196 -23.46 29.38 33.52
N THR A 197 -24.06 30.37 32.86
CA THR A 197 -24.07 31.73 33.39
C THR A 197 -24.94 31.74 34.65
N PRO A 198 -24.51 32.40 35.74
CA PRO A 198 -25.33 32.57 36.93
C PRO A 198 -26.59 33.41 36.59
N PRO A 199 -27.69 33.23 37.33
CA PRO A 199 -29.02 33.80 37.02
C PRO A 199 -29.13 35.34 37.09
N PHE A 200 -28.01 36.06 37.24
CA PHE A 200 -27.94 37.52 37.33
C PHE A 200 -27.19 38.17 36.17
N THR A 201 -26.96 37.47 35.05
CA THR A 201 -26.44 38.11 33.84
C THR A 201 -27.58 38.80 33.10
N ASN A 202 -27.43 40.10 32.84
CA ASN A 202 -28.41 40.91 32.13
C ASN A 202 -28.63 40.31 30.73
N HIS A 203 -29.87 39.93 30.42
CA HIS A 203 -30.19 39.00 29.32
C HIS A 203 -30.00 39.56 27.90
N ASP A 204 -29.57 40.82 27.75
CA ASP A 204 -29.42 41.51 26.46
C ASP A 204 -27.98 41.48 25.90
N ASP A 205 -26.97 41.13 26.71
CA ASP A 205 -25.56 41.09 26.30
C ASP A 205 -25.07 39.67 25.92
N VAL A 206 -25.96 38.68 25.89
CA VAL A 206 -25.61 37.29 25.60
C VAL A 206 -25.77 37.03 24.09
N PRO A 207 -24.69 36.72 23.36
CA PRO A 207 -24.80 36.34 21.94
C PRO A 207 -25.66 35.08 21.82
N ASN A 208 -26.66 35.11 20.94
CA ASN A 208 -27.56 33.97 20.68
C ASN A 208 -26.77 32.66 20.51
N ASP A 209 -27.32 31.62 21.15
CA ASP A 209 -26.79 30.25 21.26
C ASP A 209 -25.83 29.84 20.14
N LYS A 210 -24.61 29.45 20.53
CA LYS A 210 -23.71 28.73 19.63
C LYS A 210 -24.45 27.50 19.08
N PRO A 211 -24.29 27.15 17.79
CA PRO A 211 -24.98 26.02 17.18
C PRO A 211 -24.74 24.75 18.01
N ASN A 212 -25.78 23.92 18.09
CA ASN A 212 -25.74 22.66 18.83
C ASN A 212 -24.62 21.79 18.23
N VAL A 213 -23.61 21.43 19.03
CA VAL A 213 -22.48 20.63 18.54
C VAL A 213 -22.97 19.19 18.36
N GLU A 214 -23.06 18.74 17.11
CA GLU A 214 -23.43 17.37 16.77
C GLU A 214 -22.36 16.39 17.26
N ARG A 215 -22.79 15.20 17.67
CA ARG A 215 -21.85 14.13 18.07
C ARG A 215 -21.08 13.71 16.82
N PRO A 216 -19.74 13.55 16.89
CA PRO A 216 -18.99 13.03 15.77
C PRO A 216 -19.50 11.62 15.50
N THR A 217 -19.75 11.35 14.24
CA THR A 217 -20.09 10.03 13.73
C THR A 217 -18.90 9.08 13.88
N TYR A 218 -19.16 7.78 13.71
CA TYR A 218 -18.11 6.77 13.72
C TYR A 218 -16.97 7.12 12.73
N ASP A 219 -17.33 7.62 11.55
CA ASP A 219 -16.39 7.98 10.48
C ASP A 219 -15.56 9.25 10.79
N GLU A 220 -16.08 10.16 11.62
CA GLU A 220 -15.33 11.36 12.05
C GLU A 220 -14.40 11.07 13.23
N SER A 221 -14.74 10.08 14.06
CA SER A 221 -13.93 9.68 15.23
C SER A 221 -12.87 8.64 14.90
N SER A 222 -13.09 7.83 13.87
CA SER A 222 -12.13 6.88 13.35
C SER A 222 -11.49 7.51 12.12
N THR A 223 -10.21 7.89 12.18
CA THR A 223 -9.46 8.48 11.05
C THR A 223 -9.26 7.53 9.86
N PHE A 224 -10.08 6.48 9.75
CA PHE A 224 -10.09 5.50 8.68
C PHE A 224 -10.97 6.02 7.54
N ASN A 225 -10.36 6.73 6.60
CA ASN A 225 -11.02 7.05 5.34
C ASN A 225 -10.69 5.94 4.32
N ASP A 226 -11.63 5.00 4.12
CA ASP A 226 -11.57 4.02 3.02
C ASP A 226 -11.76 4.77 1.70
N LEU A 227 -10.74 5.50 1.27
CA LEU A 227 -10.73 6.17 -0.02
C LEU A 227 -10.70 5.09 -1.10
N ILE A 228 -11.87 4.77 -1.65
CA ILE A 228 -12.00 3.93 -2.83
C ILE A 228 -11.33 4.66 -3.99
N VAL A 229 -10.11 4.24 -4.35
CA VAL A 229 -9.41 4.71 -5.53
C VAL A 229 -9.90 3.89 -6.71
N ASN A 230 -10.76 4.49 -7.51
CA ASN A 230 -11.29 3.88 -8.73
C ASN A 230 -10.23 3.85 -9.84
N ALA A 231 -10.29 2.81 -10.68
CA ALA A 231 -9.50 2.73 -11.90
C ALA A 231 -9.84 3.92 -12.82
N LYS A 232 -8.83 4.50 -13.48
CA LYS A 232 -9.01 5.51 -14.55
C LYS A 232 -8.83 4.91 -15.93
N SER A 233 -7.98 3.91 -16.04
CA SER A 233 -7.78 3.11 -17.25
C SER A 233 -7.26 1.73 -16.89
N ILE A 234 -7.45 0.78 -17.81
CA ILE A 234 -6.97 -0.59 -17.66
C ILE A 234 -6.21 -1.02 -18.92
N GLN A 235 -5.22 -1.90 -18.75
CA GLN A 235 -4.48 -2.52 -19.83
C GLN A 235 -4.57 -4.04 -19.72
N ILE A 236 -4.85 -4.71 -20.85
CA ILE A 236 -4.99 -6.17 -20.90
C ILE A 236 -3.68 -6.77 -21.43
N MET A 237 -3.12 -7.71 -20.66
CA MET A 237 -1.93 -8.50 -20.99
C MET A 237 -2.30 -9.98 -21.17
N PRO A 238 -1.56 -10.76 -21.98
CA PRO A 238 -0.37 -10.38 -22.75
C PRO A 238 -0.71 -9.60 -24.03
N ASN A 239 0.29 -8.99 -24.66
CA ASN A 239 0.14 -8.34 -25.98
C ASN A 239 -0.17 -9.36 -27.09
N ASN A 240 0.29 -10.60 -26.95
CA ASN A 240 -0.04 -11.68 -27.89
C ASN A 240 -1.57 -11.85 -27.98
N ASN A 241 -2.06 -12.08 -29.19
CA ASN A 241 -3.46 -12.30 -29.50
C ASN A 241 -3.73 -13.63 -30.21
N ARG A 242 -2.71 -14.46 -30.44
CA ARG A 242 -2.85 -15.71 -31.18
C ARG A 242 -3.05 -16.88 -30.23
N LEU A 243 -4.09 -17.68 -30.46
CA LEU A 243 -4.45 -18.86 -29.68
C LEU A 243 -4.73 -20.04 -30.60
N ALA A 244 -4.16 -21.22 -30.36
CA ALA A 244 -4.53 -22.40 -31.13
C ALA A 244 -5.89 -22.96 -30.63
N VAL A 245 -6.64 -23.61 -31.51
CA VAL A 245 -7.86 -24.34 -31.10
C VAL A 245 -7.52 -25.37 -30.02
N GLY A 246 -8.29 -25.36 -28.93
CA GLY A 246 -8.09 -26.22 -27.75
C GLY A 246 -7.06 -25.72 -26.74
N GLU A 247 -6.26 -24.71 -27.07
CA GLU A 247 -5.33 -24.08 -26.13
C GLU A 247 -6.03 -22.98 -25.30
N GLN A 248 -5.40 -22.65 -24.17
CA GLN A 248 -5.86 -21.63 -23.24
C GLN A 248 -4.86 -20.48 -23.15
N MET A 249 -5.39 -19.27 -22.95
CA MET A 249 -4.60 -18.08 -22.69
C MET A 249 -5.20 -17.33 -21.51
N VAL A 250 -4.36 -16.97 -20.55
CA VAL A 250 -4.78 -16.21 -19.37
C VAL A 250 -4.62 -14.72 -19.68
N LEU A 251 -5.71 -13.97 -19.55
CA LEU A 251 -5.69 -12.51 -19.58
C LEU A 251 -5.45 -11.97 -18.18
N SER A 252 -4.56 -10.99 -18.07
CA SER A 252 -4.32 -10.23 -16.84
C SER A 252 -4.58 -8.76 -17.08
N VAL A 253 -5.07 -8.06 -16.05
CA VAL A 253 -5.46 -6.65 -16.14
C VAL A 253 -4.56 -5.82 -15.25
N VAL A 254 -3.90 -4.83 -15.85
CA VAL A 254 -3.12 -3.82 -15.14
C VAL A 254 -3.99 -2.58 -14.98
N PHE A 255 -4.13 -2.10 -13.75
CA PHE A 255 -4.96 -0.96 -13.41
C PHE A 255 -4.11 0.30 -13.28
N PHE A 256 -4.61 1.42 -13.80
CA PHE A 256 -4.00 2.72 -13.63
C PHE A 256 -4.99 3.69 -12.99
N PRO A 257 -4.62 4.41 -11.91
CA PRO A 257 -3.30 4.39 -11.26
C PRO A 257 -3.02 3.09 -10.49
N ASP A 258 -1.74 2.78 -10.26
CA ASP A 258 -1.31 1.51 -9.61
C ASP A 258 -1.88 1.32 -8.20
N ASN A 259 -2.30 2.41 -7.53
CA ASN A 259 -2.94 2.40 -6.22
C ASN A 259 -4.47 2.24 -6.28
N THR A 260 -5.04 1.82 -7.41
CA THR A 260 -6.47 1.47 -7.53
C THR A 260 -6.83 0.41 -6.48
N THR A 261 -7.81 0.72 -5.62
CA THR A 261 -8.22 -0.16 -4.52
C THR A 261 -9.38 -1.07 -4.91
N ASP A 262 -10.27 -0.63 -5.80
CA ASP A 262 -11.32 -1.48 -6.36
C ASP A 262 -10.85 -2.16 -7.66
N LYS A 263 -10.48 -3.43 -7.54
CA LYS A 263 -9.96 -4.26 -8.65
C LYS A 263 -10.99 -5.28 -9.18
N LYS A 264 -12.26 -5.12 -8.83
CA LYS A 264 -13.32 -6.00 -9.35
C LYS A 264 -13.50 -5.78 -10.85
N ILE A 265 -13.48 -6.88 -11.60
CA ILE A 265 -13.64 -6.88 -13.05
C ILE A 265 -14.53 -8.04 -13.50
N THR A 266 -15.15 -7.89 -14.66
CA THR A 266 -15.89 -8.92 -15.37
C THR A 266 -15.30 -9.13 -16.76
N TYR A 267 -15.35 -10.38 -17.23
CA TYR A 267 -14.90 -10.78 -18.56
C TYR A 267 -16.10 -11.26 -19.38
N GLU A 268 -16.13 -10.91 -20.65
CA GLU A 268 -17.17 -11.33 -21.59
C GLU A 268 -16.55 -11.56 -22.97
N SER A 269 -16.87 -12.69 -23.61
CA SER A 269 -16.51 -12.91 -25.02
C SER A 269 -17.66 -12.43 -25.91
N LEU A 270 -17.36 -11.64 -26.94
CA LEU A 270 -18.39 -11.18 -27.88
C LEU A 270 -18.83 -12.30 -28.85
N ASN A 271 -18.13 -13.44 -28.88
CA ASN A 271 -18.54 -14.60 -29.67
C ASN A 271 -17.99 -15.91 -29.08
N ASP A 272 -18.78 -16.53 -28.20
CA ASP A 272 -18.47 -17.82 -27.55
C ASP A 272 -18.34 -19.00 -28.53
N SER A 273 -18.79 -18.88 -29.78
CA SER A 273 -18.58 -19.94 -30.78
C SER A 273 -17.12 -20.01 -31.26
N ILE A 274 -16.37 -18.92 -31.15
CA ILE A 274 -14.96 -18.81 -31.58
C ILE A 274 -14.02 -19.02 -30.39
N ALA A 275 -14.27 -18.30 -29.29
CA ALA A 275 -13.55 -18.49 -28.03
C ALA A 275 -14.43 -18.11 -26.84
N THR A 276 -14.33 -18.85 -25.74
CA THR A 276 -15.00 -18.55 -24.47
C THR A 276 -14.01 -17.96 -23.47
N VAL A 277 -14.50 -17.16 -22.52
CA VAL A 277 -13.71 -16.63 -21.40
C VAL A 277 -14.43 -16.96 -20.09
N ASN A 278 -13.70 -17.39 -19.07
CA ASN A 278 -14.27 -17.64 -17.74
C ASN A 278 -14.10 -16.43 -16.80
N THR A 279 -14.65 -16.54 -15.59
CA THR A 279 -14.58 -15.48 -14.55
C THR A 279 -13.15 -15.13 -14.13
N ASN A 280 -12.20 -16.04 -14.35
CA ASN A 280 -10.80 -15.86 -13.99
C ASN A 280 -9.96 -15.29 -15.15
N GLY A 281 -10.59 -14.87 -16.27
CA GLY A 281 -9.89 -14.31 -17.43
C GLY A 281 -9.19 -15.35 -18.30
N VAL A 282 -9.51 -16.64 -18.17
CA VAL A 282 -8.95 -17.69 -19.01
C VAL A 282 -9.77 -17.82 -20.29
N VAL A 283 -9.15 -17.52 -21.42
CA VAL A 283 -9.73 -17.63 -22.76
C VAL A 283 -9.39 -18.99 -23.36
N THR A 284 -10.40 -19.71 -23.86
CA THR A 284 -10.24 -21.01 -24.53
C THR A 284 -10.65 -20.91 -25.99
N GLY A 285 -9.75 -21.31 -26.91
CA GLY A 285 -10.04 -21.30 -28.35
C GLY A 285 -10.92 -22.49 -28.75
N ILE A 286 -12.05 -22.25 -29.41
CA ILE A 286 -13.02 -23.28 -29.81
C ILE A 286 -12.98 -23.52 -31.32
N GLN A 287 -13.06 -22.45 -32.12
CA GLN A 287 -13.03 -22.54 -33.58
C GLN A 287 -12.13 -21.47 -34.17
N PRO A 288 -11.52 -21.71 -35.35
CA PRO A 288 -10.71 -20.70 -36.03
C PRO A 288 -11.54 -19.47 -36.38
N GLY A 289 -11.01 -18.29 -36.08
CA GLY A 289 -11.73 -17.04 -36.27
C GLY A 289 -11.14 -15.91 -35.44
N MET A 290 -11.73 -14.72 -35.57
CA MET A 290 -11.37 -13.55 -34.77
C MET A 290 -12.53 -13.19 -33.84
N VAL A 291 -12.24 -12.99 -32.56
CA VAL A 291 -13.23 -12.59 -31.55
C VAL A 291 -12.63 -11.53 -30.63
N LYS A 292 -13.49 -10.63 -30.15
CA LYS A 292 -13.12 -9.64 -29.13
C LYS A 292 -13.57 -10.14 -27.76
N VAL A 293 -12.67 -10.08 -26.80
CA VAL A 293 -12.96 -10.27 -25.38
C VAL A 293 -13.04 -8.91 -24.72
N ALA A 294 -14.15 -8.61 -24.06
CA ALA A 294 -14.38 -7.41 -23.29
C ALA A 294 -14.00 -7.64 -21.82
N VAL A 295 -13.39 -6.62 -21.22
CA VAL A 295 -13.09 -6.55 -19.79
C VAL A 295 -13.71 -5.26 -19.25
N GLU A 296 -14.51 -5.37 -18.21
CA GLU A 296 -15.21 -4.25 -17.58
C GLU A 296 -14.87 -4.15 -16.10
N THR A 297 -14.56 -2.95 -15.62
CA THR A 297 -14.36 -2.67 -14.20
C THR A 297 -15.69 -2.37 -13.50
N SER A 298 -15.74 -2.52 -12.18
CA SER A 298 -16.89 -2.15 -11.34
C SER A 298 -17.36 -0.70 -11.55
N ASN A 299 -16.46 0.21 -11.89
CA ASN A 299 -16.76 1.62 -12.17
C ASN A 299 -17.07 1.91 -13.65
N GLY A 300 -17.26 0.89 -14.49
CA GLY A 300 -17.77 1.00 -15.86
C GLY A 300 -16.72 1.29 -16.94
N ILE A 301 -15.42 1.12 -16.66
CA ILE A 301 -14.38 1.21 -17.68
C ILE A 301 -14.33 -0.09 -18.45
N ARG A 302 -14.50 0.00 -19.77
CA ARG A 302 -14.38 -1.14 -20.70
C ARG A 302 -13.12 -1.08 -21.54
N ALA A 303 -12.43 -2.21 -21.65
CA ALA A 303 -11.36 -2.44 -22.61
C ALA A 303 -11.61 -3.72 -23.42
N TYR A 304 -11.01 -3.80 -24.61
CA TYR A 304 -11.19 -4.92 -25.53
C TYR A 304 -9.86 -5.53 -25.90
N LYS A 305 -9.85 -6.86 -26.03
CA LYS A 305 -8.74 -7.63 -26.55
C LYS A 305 -9.19 -8.44 -27.77
N ASP A 306 -8.56 -8.19 -28.91
CA ASP A 306 -8.72 -9.05 -30.08
C ASP A 306 -7.99 -10.38 -29.85
N ILE A 307 -8.65 -11.49 -30.16
CA ILE A 307 -8.14 -12.86 -30.09
C ILE A 307 -8.31 -13.50 -31.46
N VAL A 308 -7.23 -14.04 -32.00
CA VAL A 308 -7.18 -14.76 -33.27
C VAL A 308 -6.96 -16.23 -32.98
N VAL A 309 -8.01 -17.02 -33.16
CA VAL A 309 -7.96 -18.47 -33.00
C VAL A 309 -7.57 -19.11 -34.34
N TYR A 310 -6.59 -20.01 -34.32
CA TYR A 310 -6.09 -20.69 -35.53
C TYR A 310 -5.94 -22.20 -35.33
N LEU A 311 -5.96 -22.97 -36.42
CA LEU A 311 -5.66 -24.40 -36.39
C LEU A 311 -4.16 -24.61 -36.24
N LYS A 312 -3.78 -25.50 -35.32
CA LYS A 312 -2.40 -25.98 -35.22
C LYS A 312 -2.13 -26.87 -36.45
N LEU A 313 -1.26 -26.42 -37.34
CA LEU A 313 -0.74 -27.28 -38.40
C LEU A 313 0.16 -28.31 -37.73
N GLY A 314 -0.23 -29.58 -37.82
CA GLY A 314 0.55 -30.73 -37.34
C GLY A 314 1.74 -31.03 -38.24
#